data_AF-A0A351AQM1-F1
#
_entry.id   AF-A0A351AQM1-F1
#
_cell.length_a   1.000
_cell.length_b   1.000
_cell.length_c   1.000
_cell.angle_alpha   90.00
_cell.angle_beta   90.00
_cell.angle_gamma   90.00
#
_symmetry.space_group_name_H-M   'P 1'
#
loop_
_entity.id
_entity.type
_entity.pdbx_description
1 polymer ?
#
loop_
_entity_poly.entity_id
_entity_poly.type
_entity_poly.pdbx_seq_one_letter_code
_entity_poly.pdbx_strand_id
1 'polypeptide(L)' 'MSTAPLAGGKTFYVHVLQNPGAVLEIPVAKKAKVKSVTALADGSALVMKKVGEKLFITLPTDLPAEDYVISVTLK' A
#
# COMPACT_ATOMS: atom_id res chain seq x y z
N MET A 1 9.54 10.66 3.88
CA MET A 1 9.92 10.67 2.46
C MET A 1 9.03 9.65 1.74
N SER A 2 8.39 10.02 0.63
CA SER A 2 7.49 9.12 -0.11
C SER A 2 8.30 8.35 -1.16
N THR A 3 8.23 7.02 -1.15
CA THR A 3 8.82 6.14 -2.19
C THR A 3 7.82 5.82 -3.31
N ALA A 4 6.61 6.38 -3.26
CA ALA A 4 5.61 6.14 -4.29
C ALA A 4 6.01 6.85 -5.61
N PRO A 5 5.95 6.17 -6.78
CA PRO A 5 6.30 6.78 -8.06
C PRO A 5 5.35 7.93 -8.39
N LEU A 6 5.92 9.07 -8.79
CA LEU A 6 5.16 10.26 -9.17
C LEU A 6 4.60 10.22 -10.61
N ALA A 7 4.88 9.17 -11.40
CA ALA A 7 4.41 9.07 -12.78
C ALA A 7 4.28 7.62 -13.30
N GLY A 8 3.20 7.36 -14.04
CA GLY A 8 3.16 6.38 -15.15
C GLY A 8 2.73 4.94 -14.83
N GLY A 9 3.00 4.42 -13.63
CA GLY A 9 2.59 3.05 -13.27
C GLY A 9 1.14 2.98 -12.80
N LYS A 10 0.32 2.11 -13.40
CA LYS A 10 -0.96 1.69 -12.78
C LYS A 10 -0.73 1.01 -11.43
N THR A 11 0.47 0.53 -11.14
CA THR A 11 0.77 -0.20 -9.91
C THR A 11 2.10 0.28 -9.33
N PHE A 12 2.17 0.43 -8.01
CA PHE A 12 3.40 0.66 -7.28
C PHE A 12 3.52 -0.31 -6.10
N TYR A 13 4.74 -0.53 -5.64
CA TYR A 13 5.04 -1.51 -4.59
C TYR A 13 5.59 -0.81 -3.34
N VAL A 14 5.20 -1.32 -2.17
CA VAL A 14 5.62 -0.80 -0.87
C VAL A 14 6.29 -1.93 -0.11
N HIS A 15 7.58 -1.79 0.17
CA HIS A 15 8.31 -2.71 1.04
C HIS A 15 8.13 -2.28 2.49
N VAL A 16 7.70 -3.20 3.33
CA VAL A 16 7.47 -2.99 4.76
C VAL A 16 8.52 -3.80 5.52
N LEU A 17 9.46 -3.09 6.14
CA LEU A 17 10.62 -3.72 6.79
C LEU A 17 10.30 -4.26 8.19
N GLN A 18 9.51 -3.54 9.00
CA GLN A 18 9.09 -3.97 10.34
C GLN A 18 8.08 -2.97 10.89
N ASN A 19 6.80 -3.35 10.98
CA ASN A 19 5.73 -2.63 11.70
C ASN A 19 4.38 -3.42 11.62
N PRO A 20 4.27 -4.61 12.24
CA PRO A 20 3.02 -5.37 12.24
C PRO A 20 1.87 -4.59 12.88
N GLY A 21 0.67 -4.74 12.33
CA GLY A 21 -0.54 -4.09 12.82
C GLY A 21 -0.61 -2.56 12.65
N ALA A 22 0.44 -1.94 12.11
CA ALA A 22 0.45 -0.49 11.91
C ALA A 22 -0.45 -0.07 10.73
N VAL A 23 -0.81 1.22 10.71
CA VAL A 23 -1.48 1.83 9.58
C VAL A 23 -0.45 2.64 8.79
N LEU A 24 -0.21 2.25 7.54
CA LEU A 24 0.62 3.01 6.62
C LEU A 24 -0.18 4.17 6.04
N GLU A 25 0.40 5.37 6.04
CA GLU A 25 -0.12 6.53 5.32
C GLU A 25 0.72 6.77 4.07
N ILE A 26 0.08 6.72 2.91
CA ILE A 26 0.72 6.92 1.61
C ILE A 26 0.07 8.13 0.92
N PRO A 27 0.84 9.18 0.59
CA PRO A 27 0.35 10.27 -0.26
C PRO A 27 0.01 9.74 -1.65
N VAL A 28 -1.19 10.06 -2.13
CA VAL A 28 -1.67 9.70 -3.47
C VAL A 28 -2.31 10.91 -4.14
N ALA A 29 -2.23 11.01 -5.47
CA ALA A 29 -2.84 12.12 -6.18
C ALA A 29 -4.36 12.20 -5.89
N LYS A 30 -4.90 13.41 -5.74
CA LYS A 30 -6.33 13.64 -5.41
C LYS A 30 -7.28 12.86 -6.32
N LYS A 31 -6.99 12.90 -7.62
CA LYS A 31 -7.77 12.24 -8.69
C LYS A 31 -7.49 10.75 -8.84
N ALA A 32 -6.47 10.20 -8.18
CA ALA A 32 -6.15 8.78 -8.25
C ALA A 32 -7.29 7.95 -7.63
N LYS A 33 -7.69 6.90 -8.34
CA LYS A 33 -8.61 5.89 -7.82
C LYS A 33 -7.80 4.65 -7.50
N VAL A 34 -7.87 4.17 -6.25
CA VAL A 34 -7.21 2.91 -5.89
C VAL A 34 -8.14 1.76 -6.28
N LYS A 35 -7.65 0.88 -7.14
CA LYS A 35 -8.36 -0.31 -7.61
C LYS A 35 -8.23 -1.47 -6.61
N SER A 36 -7.02 -1.71 -6.14
CA SER A 36 -6.71 -2.80 -5.22
C SER A 36 -5.43 -2.53 -4.44
N VAL A 37 -5.39 -3.09 -3.23
CA VAL A 37 -4.19 -3.18 -2.40
C VAL A 37 -4.08 -4.64 -1.98
N THR A 38 -2.99 -5.30 -2.37
CA THR A 38 -2.79 -6.72 -2.09
C THR A 38 -1.39 -6.98 -1.56
N ALA A 39 -1.26 -7.97 -0.68
CA ALA A 39 0.03 -8.55 -0.35
C ALA A 39 0.60 -9.24 -1.59
N LEU A 40 1.88 -9.02 -1.87
CA LEU A 40 2.52 -9.59 -3.06
C LEU A 40 2.82 -11.08 -2.90
N ALA A 41 3.07 -11.54 -1.66
CA ALA A 41 3.47 -12.90 -1.36
C ALA A 41 2.37 -13.94 -1.66
N ASP A 42 1.12 -13.64 -1.29
CA ASP A 42 0.00 -14.58 -1.36
C ASP A 42 -1.21 -14.02 -2.15
N GLY A 43 -1.15 -12.76 -2.58
CA GLY A 43 -2.26 -12.08 -3.28
C GLY A 43 -3.41 -11.64 -2.38
N SER A 44 -3.29 -11.76 -1.06
CA SER A 44 -4.35 -11.42 -0.11
C SER A 44 -4.70 -9.94 -0.18
N ALA A 45 -5.99 -9.62 -0.17
CA ALA A 45 -6.46 -8.24 -0.17
C ALA A 45 -6.25 -7.60 1.21
N LEU A 46 -5.73 -6.37 1.23
CA LEU A 46 -5.52 -5.61 2.46
C LEU A 46 -6.61 -4.57 2.69
N VAL A 47 -6.89 -4.30 3.96
CA VAL A 47 -7.83 -3.26 4.37
C VAL A 47 -7.23 -1.89 4.04
N MET A 48 -7.93 -1.14 3.22
CA MET A 48 -7.51 0.19 2.79
C MET A 48 -8.64 1.23 2.92
N LYS A 49 -8.25 2.49 3.13
CA LYS A 49 -9.14 3.64 3.12
C LYS A 49 -8.47 4.84 2.46
N LYS A 50 -9.11 5.43 1.45
CA LYS A 50 -8.64 6.70 0.85
C LYS A 50 -9.42 7.88 1.42
N VAL A 51 -8.73 8.90 1.89
CA VAL A 51 -9.32 10.17 2.36
C VAL A 51 -8.57 11.32 1.68
N GLY A 52 -9.23 12.01 0.75
CA GLY A 52 -8.60 13.08 -0.03
C GLY A 52 -7.38 12.59 -0.82
N GLU A 53 -6.21 13.12 -0.48
CA GLU A 53 -4.89 12.84 -1.09
C GLU A 53 -4.07 11.81 -0.28
N LYS A 54 -4.71 11.11 0.66
CA LYS A 54 -4.05 10.11 1.50
C LYS A 54 -4.71 8.75 1.36
N LEU A 55 -3.88 7.71 1.24
CA LEU A 55 -4.26 6.31 1.29
C LEU A 55 -3.75 5.72 2.60
N PHE A 56 -4.66 5.14 3.37
CA PHE A 56 -4.37 4.41 4.60
C PHE A 56 -4.47 2.92 4.32
N ILE A 57 -3.46 2.15 4.70
CA ILE A 57 -3.41 0.69 4.55
C ILE A 57 -3.14 0.07 5.92
N THR A 58 -4.03 -0.80 6.37
CA THR A 58 -3.84 -1.52 7.65
C THR A 58 -3.01 -2.76 7.39
N LEU A 59 -1.88 -2.87 8.07
CA LEU A 59 -1.01 -4.03 7.98
C LEU A 59 -1.56 -5.18 8.83
N PRO A 60 -1.40 -6.43 8.39
CA PRO A 60 -1.64 -7.60 9.24
C PRO A 60 -0.83 -7.53 10.53
N THR A 61 -1.35 -8.11 11.61
CA THR A 61 -0.60 -8.25 12.87
C THR A 61 0.42 -9.37 12.81
N ASP A 62 0.20 -10.34 11.92
CA ASP A 62 1.10 -11.46 11.64
C ASP A 62 1.85 -11.19 10.34
N LEU A 63 2.76 -10.20 10.37
CA LEU A 63 3.65 -9.97 9.25
C LEU A 63 4.82 -10.94 9.33
N PRO A 64 5.26 -11.53 8.20
CA PRO A 64 6.47 -12.31 8.16
C PRO A 64 7.67 -11.45 8.60
N ALA A 65 8.68 -12.08 9.19
CA ALA A 65 9.93 -11.42 9.58
C ALA A 65 10.79 -10.96 8.39
N GLU A 66 10.43 -11.43 7.18
CA GLU A 66 11.05 -11.06 5.90
C GLU A 66 10.37 -9.83 5.27
N ASP A 67 10.94 -9.34 4.16
CA ASP A 67 10.44 -8.19 3.39
C ASP A 67 8.97 -8.39 2.97
N TYR A 68 8.05 -7.70 3.65
CA TYR A 68 6.63 -7.75 3.32
C TYR A 68 6.29 -6.71 2.25
N VAL A 69 5.95 -7.16 1.04
CA VAL A 69 5.70 -6.28 -0.10
C VAL A 69 4.21 -6.15 -0.38
N ILE A 70 3.75 -4.91 -0.53
CA ILE A 70 2.36 -4.57 -0.85
C ILE A 70 2.31 -4.02 -2.26
N SER A 71 1.41 -4.56 -3.09
CA SER A 71 1.08 -4.02 -4.40
C SER A 71 -0.13 -3.09 -4.29
N VAL A 72 0.02 -1.84 -4.72
CA VAL A 72 -1.06 -0.86 -4.79
C VAL A 72 -1.34 -0.55 -6.25
N THR A 73 -2.52 -0.93 -6.73
CA THR A 73 -2.95 -0.67 -8.11
C THR A 73 -3.93 0.49 -8.14
N LEU A 74 -3.62 1.50 -8.94
CA LEU A 74 -4.43 2.65 -9.31
C LEU A 74 -5.22 2.39 -10.60
N LYS A 75 -6.34 3.10 -10.78
CA LYS A 75 -7.22 3.08 -11.94
C LYS A 75 -7.20 4.42 -12.66
#